data_AF-A0A9D1MRF4-F1
#
_entry.id   AF-A0A9D1MRF4-F1
#
_cell.length_a   1.000
_cell.length_b   1.000
_cell.length_c   1.000
_cell.angle_alpha   90.00
_cell.angle_beta   90.00
_cell.angle_gamma   90.00
#
_symmetry.space_group_name_H-M   'P 1'
#
loop_
_entity.id
_entity.type
_entity.pdbx_description
1 polymer ?
#
loop_
_entity_poly.entity_id
_entity_poly.type
_entity_poly.pdbx_seq_one_letter_code
_entity_poly.pdbx_strand_id
1 'polypeptide(L)' 'MKDIEQNYARTFSTASGVAVLKHLRKLTIERVLGPDATDAQLRGLEAQRALVHQIEMMIERGK' A
#
# COMPACT_ATOMS: atom_id res chain seq x y z
N MET A 1 -18.85 7.86 5.32
CA MET A 1 -17.40 7.91 5.07
C MET A 1 -17.02 8.32 3.65
N LYS A 2 -17.92 8.38 2.64
CA LYS A 2 -17.64 8.73 1.23
C LYS A 2 -16.53 9.75 0.96
N ASP A 3 -16.42 10.79 1.79
CA ASP A 3 -15.39 11.82 1.68
C ASP A 3 -13.97 11.25 1.79
N ILE A 4 -13.76 10.20 2.60
CA ILE A 4 -12.44 9.62 2.81
C ILE A 4 -12.01 8.78 1.60
N GLU A 5 -12.87 7.92 1.06
CA GLU A 5 -12.56 7.17 -0.17
C GLU A 5 -12.24 8.14 -1.32
N GLN A 6 -13.04 9.20 -1.50
CA GLN A 6 -12.79 10.23 -2.51
C GLN A 6 -11.48 11.00 -2.25
N ASN A 7 -11.11 11.26 -0.99
CA ASN A 7 -9.83 11.86 -0.64
C ASN A 7 -8.65 10.96 -1.00
N TYR A 8 -8.76 9.64 -0.79
CA TYR A 8 -7.76 8.67 -1.26
C TYR A 8 -7.64 8.72 -2.78
N ALA A 9 -8.75 8.59 -3.50
CA ALA A 9 -8.76 8.63 -4.97
C ALA A 9 -8.15 9.92 -5.52
N ARG A 10 -8.53 11.08 -4.98
CA ARG A 10 -8.00 12.40 -5.40
C ARG A 10 -6.53 12.57 -5.08
N THR A 11 -6.06 12.09 -3.93
CA THR A 11 -4.64 12.21 -3.54
C THR A 11 -3.75 11.39 -4.47
N PHE A 12 -4.14 10.14 -4.71
CA PHE A 12 -3.37 9.18 -5.50
C PHE A 12 -3.59 9.28 -7.01
N SER A 13 -4.48 10.15 -7.50
CA SER A 13 -4.61 10.47 -8.93
C SER A 13 -3.56 11.46 -9.44
N THR A 14 -2.85 12.15 -8.54
CA THR A 14 -1.75 13.07 -8.89
C THR A 14 -0.48 12.32 -9.28
N ALA A 15 0.41 12.95 -10.06
CA ALA A 15 1.69 12.34 -10.45
C ALA A 15 2.54 11.94 -9.24
N SER A 16 2.62 12.81 -8.22
CA SER A 16 3.32 12.51 -6.96
C SER A 16 2.64 11.40 -6.17
N GLY A 17 1.30 11.38 -6.12
CA GLY A 17 0.54 10.31 -5.48
C GLY A 17 0.83 8.94 -6.11
N VAL A 18 0.81 8.86 -7.44
CA VAL A 18 1.17 7.64 -8.18
C VAL A 18 2.62 7.22 -7.88
N ALA A 19 3.55 8.16 -7.82
CA ALA A 19 4.95 7.87 -7.49
C ALA A 19 5.12 7.32 -6.06
N VAL A 20 4.41 7.90 -5.08
CA VAL A 20 4.39 7.41 -3.69
C VAL A 20 3.79 6.02 -3.61
N LEU A 21 2.66 5.75 -4.27
CA LEU A 21 2.04 4.42 -4.27
C LEU A 21 2.98 3.36 -4.86
N LYS A 22 3.66 3.66 -5.98
CA LYS A 22 4.68 2.78 -6.56
C LYS A 22 5.84 2.55 -5.60
N HIS A 23 6.29 3.57 -4.88
CA HIS A 23 7.35 3.43 -3.89
C HIS A 23 6.92 2.53 -2.73
N LEU A 24 5.71 2.70 -2.19
CA LEU A 24 5.17 1.84 -1.14
C LEU A 24 5.08 0.38 -1.60
N ARG A 25 4.60 0.12 -2.82
CA ARG A 25 4.56 -1.22 -3.40
C ARG A 25 5.94 -1.88 -3.48
N LYS A 26 6.97 -1.13 -3.88
CA LYS A 26 8.36 -1.60 -3.88
C LYS A 26 8.87 -2.00 -2.49
N LEU A 27 8.50 -1.23 -1.47
CA LEU A 27 8.93 -1.48 -0.09
C LEU A 27 8.22 -2.68 0.55
N THR A 28 7.01 -3.02 0.10
CA THR A 28 6.14 -4.00 0.78
C THR A 28 5.75 -5.18 -0.13
N ILE A 29 4.91 -4.94 -1.14
CA ILE A 29 4.33 -5.96 -2.01
C ILE A 29 5.42 -6.68 -2.82
N GLU A 30 6.30 -5.92 -3.45
CA GLU A 30 7.36 -6.42 -4.35
C GLU A 30 8.62 -6.82 -3.58
N ARG A 31 8.66 -6.57 -2.27
CA ARG A 31 9.79 -6.92 -1.41
C ARG A 31 9.75 -8.41 -1.07
N VAL A 32 10.87 -9.08 -1.35
CA VAL A 32 11.13 -10.47 -0.99
C VAL A 32 12.14 -10.51 0.15
N LEU A 33 11.91 -11.39 1.12
CA LEU A 33 12.85 -11.68 2.20
C LEU A 33 13.60 -12.98 1.88
N GLY A 34 14.84 -13.07 2.32
CA GLY A 34 15.67 -14.27 2.14
C GLY A 34 15.17 -15.47 2.95
N PRO A 35 15.72 -16.67 2.72
CA PRO A 35 15.31 -17.90 3.41
C PRO A 35 15.52 -17.85 4.93
N ASP A 36 16.47 -17.05 5.41
CA ASP A 36 16.78 -16.88 6.83
C ASP A 36 15.86 -15.86 7.54
N ALA A 37 14.81 -15.40 6.88
CA ALA A 37 13.86 -14.45 7.46
C ALA A 37 13.11 -15.06 8.63
N THR A 38 13.10 -14.35 9.75
CA THR A 38 12.35 -14.77 10.94
C THR A 38 10.84 -14.62 10.73
N ASP A 39 10.06 -15.41 11.45
CA ASP A 39 8.59 -15.28 11.48
C ASP A 39 8.11 -13.88 11.84
N ALA A 40 8.82 -13.18 12.73
CA ALA A 40 8.51 -11.82 13.11
C ALA A 40 8.67 -10.85 11.93
N GLN A 41 9.72 -11.00 11.14
CA GLN A 41 9.95 -10.19 9.93
C GLN A 41 8.90 -10.49 8.85
N LEU A 42 8.56 -11.76 8.64
CA LEU A 42 7.53 -12.17 7.68
C LEU A 42 6.16 -11.57 8.06
N ARG A 43 5.74 -11.72 9.32
CA ARG A 43 4.48 -11.12 9.82
C ARG A 43 4.50 -9.60 9.74
N GLY A 44 5.62 -8.97 10.07
CA GLY A 44 5.78 -7.52 9.97
C GLY A 44 5.64 -7.02 8.53
N LEU A 45 6.24 -7.73 7.56
CA LEU A 45 6.09 -7.40 6.15
C LEU A 45 4.64 -7.60 5.68
N GLU A 46 3.99 -8.68 6.10
CA GLU A 46 2.59 -8.96 5.73
C GLU A 46 1.63 -7.89 6.26
N ALA A 47 1.84 -7.41 7.50
CA ALA A 47 1.06 -6.30 8.04
C ALA A 47 1.22 -5.01 7.20
N GLN A 48 2.44 -4.73 6.72
CA GLN A 48 2.69 -3.60 5.83
C GLN A 48 2.01 -3.77 4.47
N ARG A 49 1.99 -5.00 3.92
CA ARG A 49 1.28 -5.30 2.66
C ARG A 49 -0.22 -5.10 2.80
N ALA A 50 -0.82 -5.58 3.89
CA ALA A 50 -2.24 -5.38 4.19
C ALA A 50 -2.60 -3.89 4.22
N LEU A 51 -1.76 -3.04 4.82
CA LEU A 51 -1.97 -1.59 4.83
C LEU A 51 -1.92 -0.99 3.41
N VAL A 52 -0.94 -1.37 2.59
CA VAL A 52 -0.84 -0.86 1.20
C VAL A 52 -2.04 -1.32 0.37
N HIS A 53 -2.50 -2.57 0.53
CA HIS A 53 -3.73 -3.04 -0.12
C HIS A 53 -4.97 -2.29 0.37
N GLN A 54 -5.04 -1.91 1.64
CA GLN A 54 -6.12 -1.06 2.14
C GLN A 54 -6.14 0.30 1.43
N ILE A 55 -4.99 0.92 1.21
CA ILE A 55 -4.88 2.16 0.43
C ILE A 55 -5.42 1.94 -0.99
N GLU A 56 -4.99 0.87 -1.67
CA GLU A 56 -5.47 0.52 -3.02
C GLU A 56 -6.99 0.31 -3.06
N MET A 57 -7.57 -0.38 -2.07
CA MET A 57 -9.02 -0.56 -1.95
C MET A 57 -9.75 0.77 -1.71
N MET A 58 -9.21 1.67 -0.89
CA MET A 58 -9.82 2.98 -0.64
C MET A 58 -9.79 3.85 -1.90
N ILE A 59 -8.71 3.80 -2.68
CA ILE A 59 -8.62 4.46 -3.98
C ILE A 59 -9.69 3.93 -4.93
N GLU A 60 -9.85 2.61 -5.03
CA GLU A 60 -10.83 2.01 -5.94
C GLU A 60 -12.27 2.36 -5.55
N ARG A 61 -12.60 2.33 -4.25
CA ARG A 61 -13.92 2.70 -3.75
C ARG A 61 -14.26 4.19 -3.92
N GLY A 62 -13.24 5.03 -4.08
CA GLY A 62 -13.38 6.48 -4.22
C GLY A 62 -13.46 6.99 -5.65
N LYS A 63 -13.25 6.10 -6.64
CA LYS A 63 -13.51 6.36 -8.07
C LYS A 63 -15.01 6.33 -8.34
#